data_AF-A0A2E5NU48-F1
#
_entry.id   AF-A0A2E5NU48-F1
#
_cell.length_a   1.000
_cell.length_b   1.000
_cell.length_c   1.000
_cell.angle_alpha   90.00
_cell.angle_beta   90.00
_cell.angle_gamma   90.00
#
_symmetry.space_group_name_H-M   'P 1'
#
loop_
_entity.id
_entity.type
_entity.pdbx_description
1 polymer ?
#
loop_
_entity_poly.entity_id
_entity_poly.type
_entity_poly.pdbx_seq_one_letter_code
_entity_poly.pdbx_strand_id
1 'polypeptide(L)'
;MIIRVNTAGQVAIDDHDVFTDFHVQASSELVGNDLAATMGEDTRVDGEYLWVAEAAIRLWLIGQTDKAWDDGFSAMVDYARSRGWTNPAGTHLRAHVDYA
;
A
#
# COMPACT_ATOMS: atom_id res chain seq x y z
N MET A 1 -2.67 -2.64 8.30
CA MET A 1 -2.40 -3.12 6.94
C MET A 1 -1.04 -2.58 6.55
N ILE A 2 -0.02 -3.40 6.72
CA ILE A 2 1.36 -2.96 6.61
C ILE A 2 1.96 -3.66 5.39
N ILE A 3 2.31 -2.89 4.37
CA ILE A 3 3.00 -3.43 3.19
C ILE A 3 4.49 -3.50 3.53
N ARG A 4 5.04 -4.70 3.68
CA ARG A 4 6.45 -4.92 3.99
C ARG A 4 7.24 -5.22 2.74
N VAL A 5 8.34 -4.50 2.58
CA VAL A 5 9.27 -4.69 1.45
C VAL A 5 10.66 -4.97 2.00
N ASN A 6 11.20 -6.14 1.68
CA ASN A 6 12.57 -6.50 2.05
C ASN A 6 13.57 -6.20 0.93
N THR A 7 14.87 -6.26 1.24
CA THR A 7 15.96 -6.00 0.28
C THR A 7 16.09 -7.06 -0.81
N ALA A 8 15.42 -8.22 -0.67
CA ALA A 8 15.31 -9.23 -1.71
C ALA A 8 14.15 -8.95 -2.70
N GLY A 9 13.40 -7.87 -2.47
CA GLY A 9 12.28 -7.44 -3.30
C GLY A 9 10.99 -8.22 -3.10
N GLN A 10 10.86 -8.92 -1.98
CA GLN A 10 9.60 -9.56 -1.62
C GLN A 10 8.66 -8.55 -0.99
N VAL A 11 7.44 -8.48 -1.52
CA VAL A 11 6.33 -7.72 -0.96
C VAL A 11 5.41 -8.67 -0.21
N ALA A 12 5.10 -8.35 1.03
CA ALA A 12 4.09 -9.02 1.84
C ALA A 12 3.17 -7.98 2.48
N ILE A 13 1.94 -8.39 2.84
CA ILE A 13 1.03 -7.53 3.60
C ILE A 13 0.73 -8.20 4.93
N ASP A 14 1.21 -7.59 6.00
CA ASP A 14 0.85 -7.96 7.36
C ASP A 14 -0.39 -7.20 7.81
N ASP A 15 -1.12 -7.76 8.78
CA ASP A 15 -2.32 -7.16 9.37
C ASP A 15 -3.28 -6.63 8.30
N HIS A 16 -3.55 -7.45 7.26
CA HIS A 16 -4.33 -7.05 6.09
C HIS A 16 -5.81 -6.75 6.41
N ASP A 17 -6.29 -7.15 7.58
CA ASP A 17 -7.62 -6.82 8.11
C ASP A 17 -7.64 -5.53 8.97
N VAL A 18 -6.48 -4.92 9.24
CA VAL A 18 -6.35 -3.69 10.02
C VAL A 18 -6.33 -2.49 9.09
N PHE A 19 -7.51 -1.99 8.72
CA PHE A 19 -7.68 -0.89 7.75
C PHE A 19 -7.32 0.51 8.27
N THR A 20 -7.07 0.65 9.57
CA THR A 20 -6.76 1.95 10.20
C THR A 20 -5.27 2.27 10.26
N ASP A 21 -4.43 1.32 9.83
CA ASP A 21 -2.98 1.40 9.93
C ASP A 21 -2.34 1.04 8.59
N PHE A 22 -2.63 1.84 7.56
CA PHE A 22 -2.14 1.64 6.20
C PHE A 22 -0.82 2.38 5.97
N HIS A 23 0.26 1.63 5.80
CA HIS A 23 1.60 2.18 5.52
C HIS A 23 2.53 1.17 4.84
N VAL A 24 3.66 1.66 4.34
CA VAL A 24 4.74 0.84 3.80
C VAL A 24 5.88 0.80 4.81
N GLN A 25 6.35 -0.40 5.16
CA GLN A 25 7.55 -0.60 5.96
C GLN A 25 8.67 -1.13 5.06
N ALA A 26 9.81 -0.45 5.05
CA ALA A 26 10.95 -0.80 4.19
C ALA A 26 12.28 -0.70 4.94
N SER A 27 13.30 -1.40 4.45
CA SER A 27 14.68 -1.19 4.91
C SER A 27 15.14 0.23 4.61
N SER A 28 15.91 0.83 5.53
CA SER A 28 16.61 2.11 5.28
C SER A 28 17.57 2.09 4.07
N GLU A 29 17.93 0.91 3.56
CA GLU A 29 18.73 0.72 2.34
C GLU A 29 17.90 0.78 1.05
N LEU A 30 16.56 0.73 1.14
CA LEU A 30 15.64 0.71 0.01
C LEU A 30 14.67 1.90 0.07
N VAL A 31 14.98 2.97 -0.65
CA VAL A 31 14.30 4.27 -0.53
C VAL A 31 13.77 4.79 -1.87
N GLY A 32 12.82 5.72 -1.82
CA GLY A 32 12.35 6.47 -2.99
C GLY A 32 12.04 5.61 -4.21
N ASN A 33 12.66 5.94 -5.34
CA ASN A 33 12.37 5.27 -6.62
C ASN A 33 12.79 3.80 -6.62
N ASP A 34 13.82 3.42 -5.87
CA ASP A 34 14.26 2.02 -5.78
C ASP A 34 13.24 1.18 -5.01
N LEU A 35 12.65 1.76 -3.95
CA LEU A 35 11.53 1.14 -3.23
C LEU A 35 10.30 0.99 -4.13
N ALA A 36 9.89 2.07 -4.81
CA ALA A 36 8.75 2.02 -5.72
C ALA A 36 8.95 1.01 -6.87
N ALA A 37 10.16 0.96 -7.45
CA ALA A 37 10.52 0.00 -8.50
C ALA A 37 10.49 -1.45 -7.99
N THR A 38 10.93 -1.66 -6.75
CA THR A 38 10.92 -2.97 -6.09
C THR A 38 9.50 -3.46 -5.80
N MET A 39 8.62 -2.56 -5.36
CA MET A 39 7.21 -2.88 -5.15
C MET A 39 6.49 -3.19 -6.48
N GLY A 40 6.84 -2.48 -7.56
CA GLY A 40 6.21 -2.64 -8.86
C GLY A 40 4.72 -2.29 -8.81
N GLU A 41 3.92 -2.93 -9.67
CA GLU A 41 2.45 -2.82 -9.67
C GLU A 41 1.90 -1.37 -9.70
N ASP A 42 2.55 -0.54 -10.52
CA ASP A 42 2.25 0.90 -10.67
C ASP A 42 2.47 1.74 -9.38
N THR A 43 3.33 1.27 -8.47
CA THR A 43 3.76 2.06 -7.31
C THR A 43 4.63 3.24 -7.74
N ARG A 44 4.38 4.43 -7.18
CA ARG A 44 5.09 5.67 -7.54
C ARG A 44 5.46 6.49 -6.31
N VAL A 45 6.60 7.18 -6.37
CA VAL A 45 7.06 8.07 -5.29
C VAL A 45 6.32 9.41 -5.30
N ASP A 46 6.03 9.92 -4.11
CA ASP A 46 5.52 11.27 -3.86
C ASP A 46 6.12 11.86 -2.58
N GLY A 47 7.34 12.40 -2.69
CA GLY A 47 8.08 12.92 -1.54
C GLY A 47 8.42 11.81 -0.54
N GLU A 48 7.91 11.95 0.69
CA GLU A 48 8.03 10.95 1.78
C GLU A 48 6.95 9.85 1.72
N TYR A 49 6.07 9.91 0.72
CA TYR A 49 4.97 8.97 0.53
C TYR A 49 5.15 8.14 -0.74
N LEU A 50 4.36 7.07 -0.84
CA LEU A 50 4.14 6.30 -2.05
C LEU A 50 2.67 6.38 -2.47
N TRP A 51 2.43 6.48 -3.77
CA TRP A 51 1.16 6.11 -4.38
C TRP A 51 1.19 4.61 -4.65
N VAL A 52 0.34 3.85 -3.96
CA VAL A 52 0.20 2.40 -4.14
C VAL A 52 -1.14 2.12 -4.84
N ALA A 53 -1.12 1.38 -5.94
CA ALA A 53 -2.34 1.04 -6.66
C ALA A 53 -3.25 0.13 -5.83
N GLU A 54 -4.56 0.40 -5.84
CA GLU A 54 -5.55 -0.46 -5.19
C GLU A 54 -5.48 -1.90 -5.75
N ALA A 55 -5.27 -2.01 -7.07
CA ALA A 55 -5.13 -3.29 -7.75
C ALA A 55 -3.90 -4.10 -7.26
N ALA A 56 -2.81 -3.42 -6.87
CA ALA A 56 -1.62 -4.07 -6.32
C ALA A 56 -1.92 -4.75 -4.99
N ILE A 57 -2.62 -4.06 -4.09
CA ILE A 57 -3.01 -4.60 -2.78
C ILE A 57 -3.87 -5.86 -2.95
N ARG A 58 -4.84 -5.81 -3.86
CA ARG A 58 -5.69 -6.96 -4.20
C ARG A 58 -4.89 -8.11 -4.80
N LEU A 59 -3.91 -7.81 -5.66
CA LEU A 59 -3.01 -8.81 -6.26
C LEU A 59 -2.16 -9.51 -5.19
N TRP A 60 -1.55 -8.77 -4.27
CA TRP A 60 -0.70 -9.32 -3.21
C TRP A 60 -1.47 -10.16 -2.17
N LEU A 61 -2.79 -9.93 -2.05
CA LEU A 61 -3.66 -10.67 -1.14
C LEU A 61 -4.53 -11.75 -1.82
N ILE A 62 -4.23 -12.14 -3.06
CA ILE A 62 -4.95 -13.22 -3.73
C ILE A 62 -4.98 -14.47 -2.84
N GLY A 63 -6.19 -14.99 -2.61
CA GLY A 63 -6.43 -16.19 -1.79
C GLY A 63 -6.43 -15.95 -0.28
N GLN A 64 -6.28 -14.70 0.17
CA GLN A 64 -6.27 -14.33 1.59
C GLN A 64 -7.48 -13.49 2.00
N THR A 65 -8.25 -12.96 1.05
CA THR A 65 -9.38 -12.06 1.30
C THR A 65 -10.73 -12.74 1.10
N ASP A 66 -11.75 -12.23 1.76
CA ASP A 66 -13.15 -12.61 1.59
C ASP A 66 -14.04 -11.38 1.35
N LYS A 67 -15.36 -11.59 1.38
CA LYS A 67 -16.32 -10.49 1.22
C LYS A 67 -16.23 -9.44 2.34
N ALA A 68 -15.98 -9.85 3.59
CA ALA A 68 -15.89 -8.91 4.69
C ALA A 68 -14.65 -8.03 4.55
N TRP A 69 -13.55 -8.61 4.06
CA TRP A 69 -12.37 -7.87 3.68
C TRP A 69 -12.65 -6.85 2.57
N ASP A 70 -13.35 -7.24 1.50
CA ASP A 70 -13.70 -6.34 0.40
C ASP A 70 -14.53 -5.13 0.86
N ASP A 71 -15.49 -5.36 1.74
CA ASP A 71 -16.33 -4.31 2.32
C ASP A 71 -15.49 -3.37 3.21
N GLY A 72 -14.59 -3.92 4.04
CA GLY A 72 -13.70 -3.15 4.90
C GLY A 72 -12.66 -2.34 4.14
N PHE A 73 -12.05 -2.94 3.11
CA PHE A 73 -11.09 -2.27 2.24
C PHE A 73 -11.76 -1.15 1.44
N SER A 74 -12.98 -1.37 0.93
CA SER A 74 -13.76 -0.31 0.27
C SER A 74 -14.02 0.88 1.21
N ALA A 75 -14.38 0.61 2.47
CA ALA A 75 -14.57 1.65 3.48
C ALA A 75 -13.27 2.42 3.78
N MET A 76 -12.12 1.72 3.80
CA MET A 76 -10.80 2.34 3.92
C MET A 76 -10.51 3.29 2.76
N VAL A 77 -10.75 2.86 1.51
CA VAL A 77 -10.53 3.68 0.31
C VAL A 77 -11.45 4.91 0.31
N ASP A 78 -12.72 4.74 0.67
CA ASP A 78 -13.66 5.86 0.79
C ASP A 78 -13.24 6.88 1.86
N TYR A 79 -12.75 6.39 2.99
CA TYR A 79 -12.17 7.24 4.02
C TYR A 79 -10.94 8.00 3.49
N ALA A 80 -9.97 7.30 2.88
CA ALA A 80 -8.78 7.93 2.29
C ALA A 80 -9.16 9.00 1.24
N ARG A 81 -10.15 8.72 0.39
CA ARG A 81 -10.69 9.67 -0.59
C ARG A 81 -11.24 10.92 0.08
N SER A 82 -12.02 10.76 1.16
CA SER A 82 -12.57 11.90 1.93
C SER A 82 -11.50 12.81 2.54
N ARG A 83 -10.29 12.27 2.73
CA ARG A 83 -9.12 12.98 3.26
C ARG A 83 -8.21 13.54 2.18
N GLY A 84 -8.49 13.28 0.89
CA GLY A 84 -7.61 13.63 -0.22
C GLY A 84 -6.36 12.75 -0.32
N TRP A 85 -6.39 11.54 0.25
CA TRP A 85 -5.28 10.58 0.26
C TRP A 85 -5.39 9.54 -0.87
N THR A 86 -6.21 9.82 -1.87
CA THR A 86 -6.23 9.07 -3.13
C THR A 86 -5.79 9.97 -4.27
N ASN A 87 -5.24 9.38 -5.33
CA ASN A 87 -5.04 10.13 -6.56
C ASN A 87 -6.39 10.61 -7.16
N PRO A 88 -6.40 11.57 -8.11
CA PRO A 88 -7.65 12.08 -8.69
C PRO A 88 -8.55 11.02 -9.36
N ALA A 89 -7.95 9.94 -9.87
CA ALA A 89 -8.68 8.82 -10.46
C ALA A 89 -9.26 7.84 -9.42
N GLY A 90 -8.89 7.98 -8.14
CA GLY A 90 -9.30 7.08 -7.06
C GLY A 90 -8.71 5.67 -7.15
N THR A 91 -7.65 5.47 -7.92
CA THR A 91 -7.03 4.15 -8.18
C THR A 91 -5.80 3.88 -7.33
N HIS A 92 -5.25 4.89 -6.66
CA HIS A 92 -4.08 4.78 -5.81
C HIS A 92 -4.34 5.37 -4.44
N LEU A 93 -3.78 4.74 -3.41
CA LEU A 93 -3.76 5.19 -2.03
C LEU A 93 -2.39 5.78 -1.69
N ARG A 94 -2.38 6.88 -0.93
CA ARG A 94 -1.15 7.46 -0.40
C ARG A 94 -0.73 6.70 0.86
N ALA A 95 0.43 6.08 0.83
CA ALA A 95 1.05 5.41 1.97
C ALA A 95 2.24 6.23 2.46
N HIS A 96 2.37 6.43 3.78
CA HIS A 96 3.64 6.87 4.34
C HIS A 96 4.63 5.71 4.38
N VAL A 97 5.93 6.02 4.36
CA VAL A 97 7.00 5.02 4.42
C VAL A 97 7.71 5.11 5.76
N ASP A 98 7.67 4.01 6.51
CA ASP A 98 8.42 3.83 7.74
C ASP A 98 9.68 3.00 7.46
N TYR A 99 10.84 3.59 7.73
CA TYR A 99 12.13 2.93 7.56
C TYR A 99 12.56 2.25 8.86
N ALA A 100 12.85 0.95 8.77
CA ALA A 100 13.40 0.13 9.86
C ALA A 100 14.89 -0.17 9.68
#